data_AF-A0A060WVI1-F1
#
_entry.id   AF-A0A060WVI1-F1
#
_cell.length_a   1.000
_cell.length_b   1.000
_cell.length_c   1.000
_cell.angle_alpha   90.00
_cell.angle_beta   90.00
_cell.angle_gamma   90.00
#
_symmetry.space_group_name_H-M   'P 1'
#
loop_
_entity.id
_entity.type
_entity.pdbx_description
1 polymer ?
#
loop_
_entity_poly.entity_id
_entity_poly.type
_entity_poly.pdbx_seq_one_letter_code
_entity_poly.pdbx_strand_id
1 'polypeptide(L)'
;MTSSALFDPYCDRIDTIVDNTLTIKACNYYYYVNSNLRESSRHRHYSVFLLRAFACKKYRTKLYPIPNTINPVWNEEPFVFEKAFILLPDMASLRIVVHEEGGKFLGHRIIPTEAFQSGFQHICLRSESNMPLTLTALFVYIKVKDYIPAAFADFKDALFNPTKNSEKATKTTEVNQFPDRAH
;
A
#
# COMPACT_ATOMS: atom_id res chain seq x y z
N MET A 1 -36.87 0.95 16.26
CA MET A 1 -36.63 0.57 14.86
C MET A 1 -35.53 1.48 14.34
N THR A 2 -34.29 1.01 14.42
CA THR A 2 -33.10 1.76 14.03
C THR A 2 -33.07 1.91 12.52
N SER A 3 -32.93 3.14 12.02
CA SER A 3 -32.83 3.45 10.59
C SER A 3 -31.71 2.62 9.96
N SER A 4 -32.06 1.66 9.12
CA SER A 4 -31.11 0.91 8.30
C SER A 4 -30.41 1.91 7.39
N ALA A 5 -29.11 2.16 7.61
CA ALA A 5 -28.32 3.00 6.74
C ALA A 5 -28.37 2.41 5.31
N LEU A 6 -28.96 3.15 4.39
CA LEU A 6 -29.02 2.78 2.98
C LEU A 6 -27.61 2.95 2.41
N PHE A 7 -26.95 1.83 2.13
CA PHE A 7 -25.64 1.83 1.49
C PHE A 7 -25.78 2.08 -0.01
N ASP A 8 -25.21 3.18 -0.50
CA ASP A 8 -25.07 3.45 -1.93
C ASP A 8 -23.68 3.01 -2.42
N PRO A 9 -23.58 1.98 -3.28
CA PRO A 9 -22.30 1.47 -3.79
C PRO A 9 -21.57 2.46 -4.71
N TYR A 10 -22.23 3.52 -5.17
CA TYR A 10 -21.64 4.52 -6.08
C TYR A 10 -21.27 5.83 -5.37
N CYS A 11 -21.43 5.90 -4.05
CA CYS A 11 -21.12 7.10 -3.30
C CYS A 11 -19.61 7.34 -3.25
N ASP A 12 -19.18 8.58 -3.51
CA ASP A 12 -17.77 8.98 -3.48
C ASP A 12 -17.18 9.01 -2.06
N ARG A 13 -18.02 8.97 -1.02
CA ARG A 13 -17.59 8.97 0.39
C ARG A 13 -18.63 8.36 1.31
N ILE A 14 -18.19 7.48 2.21
CA ILE A 14 -19.04 6.91 3.25
C ILE A 14 -18.59 7.50 4.59
N ASP A 15 -19.42 8.35 5.20
CA ASP A 15 -19.06 9.11 6.41
C ASP A 15 -18.70 8.25 7.63
N THR A 16 -19.08 6.98 7.65
CA THR A 16 -18.80 6.04 8.75
C THR A 16 -17.52 5.23 8.57
N ILE A 17 -16.88 5.27 7.39
CA ILE A 17 -15.72 4.43 7.08
C ILE A 17 -14.46 5.29 6.97
N VAL A 18 -13.40 4.85 7.67
CA VAL A 18 -12.07 5.46 7.56
C VAL A 18 -11.37 4.84 6.36
N ASP A 19 -11.13 5.66 5.34
CA ASP A 19 -10.36 5.26 4.16
C ASP A 19 -8.90 4.94 4.52
N ASN A 20 -8.28 4.02 3.80
CA ASN A 20 -6.86 3.65 3.97
C ASN A 20 -6.03 3.96 2.71
N THR A 21 -4.82 4.49 2.94
CA THR A 21 -3.75 4.59 1.95
C THR A 21 -2.85 3.37 2.03
N LEU A 22 -2.72 2.65 0.91
CA LEU A 22 -1.78 1.53 0.79
C LEU A 22 -0.54 1.95 -0.01
N THR A 23 0.63 1.83 0.59
CA THR A 23 1.92 1.99 -0.09
C THR A 23 2.63 0.64 -0.11
N ILE A 24 3.03 0.18 -1.28
CA ILE A 24 3.76 -1.08 -1.44
C ILE A 24 5.08 -0.80 -2.11
N LYS A 25 6.18 -1.05 -1.42
CA LYS A 25 7.50 -1.08 -2.02
C LYS A 25 7.91 -2.54 -2.22
N ALA A 26 8.04 -2.96 -3.47
CA ALA A 26 8.73 -4.20 -3.77
C ALA A 26 10.22 -4.01 -3.49
N CYS A 27 10.82 -4.81 -2.60
CA CYS A 27 12.22 -4.65 -2.22
C CYS A 27 13.09 -5.77 -2.79
N ASN A 28 12.69 -7.04 -2.66
CA ASN A 28 13.42 -8.20 -3.18
C ASN A 28 12.48 -9.34 -3.59
N TYR A 29 12.94 -10.27 -4.43
CA TYR A 29 12.30 -11.56 -4.63
C TYR A 29 13.26 -12.67 -4.20
N TYR A 30 12.73 -13.70 -3.54
CA TYR A 30 13.44 -14.95 -3.32
C TYR A 30 12.73 -16.03 -4.12
N TYR A 31 13.42 -16.57 -5.10
CA TYR A 31 12.85 -17.58 -5.95
C TYR A 31 13.78 -18.76 -6.03
N TYR A 32 13.28 -19.91 -5.61
CA TYR A 32 13.93 -21.17 -5.92
C TYR A 32 13.02 -21.93 -6.87
N VAL A 33 13.51 -22.07 -8.09
CA VAL A 33 12.89 -22.85 -9.14
C VAL A 33 13.25 -24.31 -8.95
N ASN A 34 12.24 -25.18 -8.93
CA ASN A 34 12.43 -26.63 -9.00
C ASN A 34 12.69 -27.12 -10.45
N SER A 35 12.31 -26.37 -11.49
CA SER A 35 12.61 -26.77 -12.88
C SER A 35 14.07 -26.50 -13.24
N ASN A 36 14.85 -27.56 -13.45
CA ASN A 36 16.17 -27.58 -14.12
C ASN A 36 16.89 -26.23 -14.13
N LEU A 37 17.69 -25.97 -13.08
CA LEU A 37 18.48 -24.74 -12.85
C LEU A 37 19.11 -24.12 -14.10
N ARG A 38 19.47 -24.95 -15.10
CA ARG A 38 20.09 -24.59 -16.38
C ARG A 38 19.20 -23.79 -17.35
N GLU A 39 17.90 -24.02 -17.39
CA GLU A 39 16.99 -23.28 -18.28
C GLU A 39 16.47 -22.01 -17.60
N SER A 40 16.23 -22.08 -16.30
CA SER A 40 15.65 -20.96 -15.57
C SER A 40 16.61 -19.78 -15.40
N SER A 41 17.93 -20.05 -15.33
CA SER A 41 18.98 -19.02 -15.20
C SER A 41 19.11 -18.07 -16.39
N ARG A 42 18.38 -18.29 -17.49
CA ARG A 42 18.39 -17.44 -18.69
C ARG A 42 17.26 -16.43 -18.75
N HIS A 43 16.25 -16.58 -17.90
CA HIS A 43 15.03 -15.80 -18.00
C HIS A 43 15.03 -14.65 -16.99
N ARG A 44 14.59 -13.48 -17.44
CA ARG A 44 14.33 -12.35 -16.56
C ARG A 44 12.91 -12.42 -16.00
N HIS A 45 12.63 -11.68 -14.93
CA HIS A 45 11.33 -11.72 -14.26
C HIS A 45 10.75 -10.31 -14.10
N TYR A 46 9.42 -10.24 -13.98
CA TYR A 46 8.72 -9.02 -13.56
C TYR A 46 7.47 -9.37 -12.75
N SER A 47 7.09 -8.47 -11.84
CA SER A 47 5.92 -8.62 -10.99
C SER A 47 4.85 -7.60 -11.37
N VAL A 48 3.59 -8.02 -11.30
CA VAL A 48 2.42 -7.18 -11.50
C VAL A 48 1.65 -7.14 -10.19
N PHE A 49 1.46 -5.95 -9.65
CA PHE A 49 0.67 -5.68 -8.46
C PHE A 49 -0.69 -5.15 -8.89
N LEU A 50 -1.74 -5.88 -8.55
CA LEU A 50 -3.12 -5.59 -8.88
C LEU A 50 -3.86 -5.33 -7.58
N LEU A 51 -4.33 -4.11 -7.36
CA LEU A 51 -5.27 -3.85 -6.27
C LEU A 51 -6.68 -3.95 -6.84
N ARG A 52 -7.44 -4.94 -6.36
CA ARG A 52 -8.86 -5.10 -6.67
C ARG A 52 -9.67 -4.48 -5.54
N ALA A 53 -10.40 -3.44 -5.86
CA ALA A 53 -11.42 -2.81 -5.02
C ALA A 53 -12.55 -2.32 -5.96
N PHE A 54 -13.12 -1.15 -5.72
CA PHE A 54 -14.09 -0.51 -6.62
C PHE A 54 -13.50 -0.23 -8.03
N ALA A 55 -12.22 0.10 -8.11
CA ALA A 55 -11.47 0.22 -9.37
C ALA A 55 -10.29 -0.75 -9.38
N CYS A 56 -9.90 -1.27 -10.56
CA CYS A 56 -8.70 -2.09 -10.70
C CYS A 56 -7.50 -1.21 -11.06
N LYS A 57 -6.61 -0.96 -10.09
CA LYS A 57 -5.30 -0.34 -10.36
C LYS A 57 -4.26 -1.43 -10.61
N LYS A 58 -3.45 -1.23 -11.65
CA LYS A 58 -2.41 -2.16 -12.08
C LYS A 58 -1.06 -1.45 -12.07
N TYR A 59 -0.10 -2.00 -11.35
CA TYR A 59 1.30 -1.58 -11.38
C TYR A 59 2.15 -2.75 -11.85
N ARG A 60 3.19 -2.46 -12.61
CA ARG A 60 4.12 -3.46 -13.16
C ARG A 60 5.54 -3.01 -12.86
N THR A 61 6.34 -3.89 -12.26
CA THR A 61 7.78 -3.65 -12.09
C THR A 61 8.47 -3.76 -13.44
N LYS A 62 9.64 -3.14 -13.58
CA LYS A 62 10.48 -3.35 -14.76
C LYS A 62 10.97 -4.80 -14.79
N LEU A 63 11.32 -5.22 -15.99
CA LEU A 63 12.01 -6.49 -16.20
C LEU A 63 13.36 -6.40 -15.49
N TYR A 64 13.66 -7.38 -14.63
CA TYR A 64 14.93 -7.40 -13.92
C TYR A 64 16.09 -7.52 -14.93
N PRO A 65 17.07 -6.61 -14.94
CA PRO A 65 18.00 -6.47 -16.07
C PRO A 65 18.97 -7.64 -16.21
N ILE A 66 19.33 -8.28 -15.10
CA ILE A 66 20.30 -9.38 -15.05
C ILE A 66 19.53 -10.70 -14.99
N PRO A 67 19.88 -11.74 -15.75
CA PRO A 67 19.30 -13.06 -15.55
C PRO A 67 19.68 -13.60 -14.15
N ASN A 68 18.76 -13.51 -13.19
CA ASN A 68 18.93 -14.03 -11.85
C ASN A 68 17.61 -14.62 -11.38
N THR A 69 17.61 -15.94 -11.21
CA THR A 69 16.44 -16.70 -10.79
C THR A 69 16.43 -16.93 -9.29
N ILE A 70 17.55 -16.75 -8.59
CA ILE A 70 17.68 -17.13 -7.17
C ILE A 70 17.26 -15.98 -6.26
N ASN A 71 17.81 -14.79 -6.50
CA ASN A 71 17.58 -13.60 -5.67
C ASN A 71 17.58 -12.29 -6.47
N PRO A 72 16.72 -12.11 -7.47
CA PRO A 72 16.63 -10.83 -8.16
C PRO A 72 16.14 -9.72 -7.20
N VAL A 73 16.82 -8.57 -7.28
CA VAL A 73 16.61 -7.41 -6.39
C VAL A 73 16.05 -6.24 -7.19
N TRP A 74 14.82 -5.82 -6.91
CA TRP A 74 14.24 -4.62 -7.53
C TRP A 74 14.41 -3.44 -6.59
N ASN A 75 15.26 -2.49 -6.97
CA ASN A 75 15.37 -1.21 -6.27
C ASN A 75 14.55 -0.14 -7.01
N GLU A 76 13.24 -0.37 -7.11
CA GLU A 76 12.30 0.57 -7.72
C GLU A 76 11.64 1.46 -6.66
N GLU A 77 11.07 2.58 -7.13
CA GLU A 77 10.24 3.42 -6.29
C GLU A 77 9.00 2.66 -5.79
N PRO A 78 8.52 2.94 -4.56
CA PRO A 78 7.30 2.35 -4.05
C PRO A 78 6.09 2.63 -4.95
N PHE A 79 5.26 1.61 -5.16
CA PHE A 79 3.93 1.80 -5.73
C PHE A 79 3.00 2.37 -4.66
N VAL A 80 2.50 3.59 -4.89
CA VAL A 80 1.58 4.25 -3.97
C VAL A 80 0.16 4.20 -4.51
N PHE A 81 -0.77 3.65 -3.73
CA PHE A 81 -2.19 3.59 -4.06
C PHE A 81 -2.91 4.72 -3.29
N GLU A 82 -2.87 5.95 -3.85
CA GLU A 82 -3.16 7.19 -3.09
C GLU A 82 -4.64 7.60 -2.96
N LYS A 83 -5.53 7.22 -3.87
CA LYS A 83 -6.64 8.16 -4.20
C LYS A 83 -8.02 7.91 -3.59
N ALA A 84 -8.50 6.69 -3.44
CA ALA A 84 -9.94 6.46 -3.14
C ALA A 84 -10.25 4.97 -2.90
N PHE A 85 -9.24 4.17 -2.57
CA PHE A 85 -9.21 2.76 -2.98
C PHE A 85 -9.92 1.80 -2.02
N ILE A 86 -10.40 2.32 -0.91
CA ILE A 86 -10.86 1.59 0.26
C ILE A 86 -12.07 2.35 0.84
N LEU A 87 -13.05 2.71 0.01
CA LEU A 87 -14.37 3.09 0.54
C LEU A 87 -14.94 1.96 1.43
N LEU A 88 -14.54 0.72 1.11
CA LEU A 88 -14.74 -0.48 1.90
C LEU A 88 -13.42 -1.27 1.95
N PRO A 89 -12.62 -1.14 3.02
CA PRO A 89 -11.37 -1.87 3.17
C PRO A 89 -11.61 -3.35 2.99
N ASP A 90 -12.64 -3.83 3.67
CA ASP A 90 -13.04 -5.24 3.80
C ASP A 90 -13.37 -5.89 2.45
N MET A 91 -13.69 -5.12 1.41
CA MET A 91 -13.96 -5.63 0.06
C MET A 91 -12.75 -5.59 -0.89
N ALA A 92 -11.63 -5.00 -0.46
CA ALA A 92 -10.46 -4.84 -1.29
C ALA A 92 -9.42 -5.97 -1.05
N SER A 93 -8.72 -6.36 -2.11
CA SER A 93 -7.64 -7.34 -2.05
C SER A 93 -6.50 -6.97 -2.99
N LEU A 94 -5.27 -7.18 -2.50
CA LEU A 94 -4.07 -7.10 -3.32
C LEU A 94 -3.80 -8.47 -3.93
N ARG A 95 -3.76 -8.52 -5.26
CA ARG A 95 -3.26 -9.65 -6.02
C ARG A 95 -1.89 -9.32 -6.58
N ILE A 96 -0.90 -10.10 -6.19
CA ILE A 96 0.47 -10.03 -6.71
C ILE A 96 0.63 -11.19 -7.68
N VAL A 97 1.17 -10.93 -8.87
CA VAL A 97 1.40 -11.95 -9.89
C VAL A 97 2.83 -11.81 -10.42
N VAL A 98 3.56 -12.91 -10.47
CA VAL A 98 4.93 -12.94 -10.99
C VAL A 98 4.95 -13.66 -12.32
N HIS A 99 5.63 -13.04 -13.29
CA HIS A 99 5.80 -13.56 -14.63
C HIS A 99 7.28 -13.66 -14.99
N GLU A 100 7.56 -14.60 -15.89
CA GLU A 100 8.84 -14.76 -16.57
C GLU A 100 8.89 -13.88 -17.84
N GLU A 101 10.09 -13.64 -18.34
CA GLU A 101 10.35 -13.10 -19.66
C GLU A 101 9.63 -13.96 -20.71
N GLY A 102 8.83 -13.31 -21.56
CA GLY A 102 7.90 -14.00 -22.47
C GLY A 102 6.47 -14.17 -21.93
N GLY A 103 6.18 -13.73 -20.70
CA GLY A 103 4.81 -13.67 -20.17
C GLY A 103 4.30 -14.96 -19.55
N LYS A 104 5.16 -15.97 -19.39
CA LYS A 104 4.83 -17.21 -18.69
C LYS A 104 4.55 -16.93 -17.21
N PHE A 105 3.44 -17.48 -16.70
CA PHE A 105 3.02 -17.34 -15.31
C PHE A 105 3.91 -18.19 -14.40
N LEU A 106 4.39 -17.61 -13.29
CA LEU A 106 5.20 -18.31 -12.29
C LEU A 106 4.42 -18.57 -11.00
N GLY A 107 3.63 -17.59 -10.57
CA GLY A 107 2.86 -17.70 -9.35
C GLY A 107 2.11 -16.43 -9.02
N HIS A 108 1.18 -16.56 -8.09
CA HIS A 108 0.43 -15.42 -7.59
C HIS A 108 0.14 -15.52 -6.10
N ARG A 109 -0.23 -14.39 -5.50
CA ARG A 109 -0.81 -14.36 -4.16
C ARG A 109 -1.92 -13.33 -4.10
N ILE A 110 -3.04 -13.70 -3.48
CA ILE A 110 -4.11 -12.77 -3.12
C ILE A 110 -4.04 -12.57 -1.61
N ILE A 111 -4.05 -11.31 -1.18
CA ILE A 111 -4.01 -10.90 0.21
C ILE A 111 -5.13 -9.88 0.42
N PRO A 112 -6.11 -10.16 1.30
CA PRO A 112 -7.12 -9.17 1.65
C PRO A 112 -6.45 -8.01 2.39
N THR A 113 -7.01 -6.82 2.25
CA THR A 113 -6.56 -5.59 2.95
C THR A 113 -6.50 -5.74 4.47
N GLU A 114 -7.46 -6.46 5.06
CA GLU A 114 -7.51 -6.75 6.51
C GLU A 114 -6.26 -7.49 7.00
N ALA A 115 -5.62 -8.27 6.12
CA ALA A 115 -4.42 -9.02 6.44
C ALA A 115 -3.12 -8.23 6.17
N PHE A 116 -3.20 -6.96 5.76
CA PHE A 116 -2.01 -6.17 5.55
C PHE A 116 -1.39 -5.75 6.88
N GLN A 117 -0.12 -6.08 7.02
CA GLN A 117 0.72 -5.61 8.12
C GLN A 117 1.79 -4.70 7.55
N SER A 118 1.97 -3.53 8.17
CA SER A 118 3.04 -2.62 7.83
C SER A 118 4.38 -3.22 8.25
N GLY A 119 5.34 -3.25 7.33
CA GLY A 119 6.67 -3.82 7.56
C GLY A 119 7.20 -4.61 6.38
N PHE A 120 8.36 -5.22 6.60
CA PHE A 120 8.96 -6.17 5.68
C PHE A 120 8.37 -7.56 5.91
N GLN A 121 7.91 -8.21 4.85
CA GLN A 121 7.33 -9.55 4.96
C GLN A 121 7.64 -10.41 3.73
N HIS A 122 7.70 -11.72 3.97
CA HIS A 122 7.75 -12.73 2.92
C HIS A 122 6.34 -13.14 2.50
N ILE A 123 6.09 -13.12 1.20
CA ILE A 123 4.83 -13.50 0.59
C ILE A 123 5.06 -14.75 -0.24
N CYS A 124 4.67 -15.91 0.30
CA CYS A 124 4.74 -17.18 -0.44
C CYS A 124 3.71 -17.21 -1.57
N LEU A 125 4.19 -17.44 -2.78
CA LEU A 125 3.36 -17.54 -3.98
C LEU A 125 2.65 -18.89 -4.06
N ARG A 126 1.62 -18.92 -4.90
CA ARG A 126 0.78 -20.07 -5.19
C ARG A 126 0.65 -20.27 -6.69
N SER A 127 0.37 -21.51 -7.10
CA SER A 127 0.07 -21.89 -8.48
C SER A 127 -1.18 -21.18 -9.00
N GLU A 128 -1.51 -21.35 -10.28
CA GLU A 128 -2.76 -20.86 -10.86
C GLU A 128 -4.00 -21.45 -10.16
N SER A 129 -3.93 -22.73 -9.77
CA SER A 129 -4.95 -23.42 -8.95
C SER A 129 -4.91 -23.06 -7.46
N ASN A 130 -4.16 -22.02 -7.07
CA ASN A 130 -4.02 -21.53 -5.69
C ASN A 130 -3.40 -22.58 -4.73
N MET A 131 -2.60 -23.51 -5.25
CA MET A 131 -1.82 -24.46 -4.44
C MET A 131 -0.52 -23.82 -3.97
N PRO A 132 -0.08 -24.04 -2.72
CA PRO A 132 1.16 -23.46 -2.21
C PRO A 132 2.39 -23.92 -2.99
N LEU A 133 3.28 -22.98 -3.33
CA LEU A 133 4.59 -23.28 -3.91
C LEU A 133 5.63 -23.27 -2.78
N THR A 134 6.42 -24.35 -2.66
CA THR A 134 7.25 -24.62 -1.48
C THR A 134 8.41 -23.63 -1.30
N LEU A 135 8.96 -23.06 -2.37
CA LEU A 135 10.19 -22.24 -2.32
C LEU A 135 10.11 -20.94 -3.14
N THR A 136 8.90 -20.49 -3.46
CA THR A 136 8.65 -19.30 -4.29
C THR A 136 8.06 -18.20 -3.43
N ALA A 137 8.80 -17.14 -3.12
CA ALA A 137 8.33 -16.06 -2.25
C ALA A 137 8.84 -14.65 -2.61
N LEU A 138 7.98 -13.65 -2.50
CA LEU A 138 8.35 -12.24 -2.62
C LEU A 138 8.72 -11.64 -1.28
N PHE A 139 9.77 -10.83 -1.23
CA PHE A 139 10.10 -10.03 -0.05
C PHE A 139 9.73 -8.57 -0.32
N VAL A 140 8.64 -8.15 0.30
CA VAL A 140 8.06 -6.84 0.06
C VAL A 140 8.04 -6.03 1.34
N TYR A 141 8.10 -4.72 1.18
CA TYR A 141 7.78 -3.78 2.23
C TYR A 141 6.39 -3.22 1.97
N ILE A 142 5.46 -3.50 2.87
CA ILE A 142 4.11 -2.94 2.83
C ILE A 142 4.02 -1.85 3.90
N LYS A 143 3.37 -0.75 3.56
CA LYS A 143 3.08 0.34 4.48
C LYS A 143 1.63 0.75 4.30
N VAL A 144 0.83 0.39 5.29
CA VAL A 144 -0.58 0.79 5.41
C VAL A 144 -0.63 2.03 6.31
N LYS A 145 -1.38 3.03 5.88
CA LYS A 145 -1.63 4.27 6.63
C LYS A 145 -3.08 4.67 6.46
N ASP A 146 -3.67 5.28 7.47
CA ASP A 146 -4.99 5.90 7.33
C ASP A 146 -4.91 7.01 6.27
N TYR A 147 -5.91 7.06 5.38
CA TYR A 147 -6.02 8.12 4.40
C TYR A 147 -6.46 9.41 5.08
N ILE A 148 -5.71 10.46 4.81
CA ILE A 148 -5.97 11.79 5.36
C ILE A 148 -5.90 12.74 4.17
N PRO A 149 -7.04 13.34 3.77
CA PRO A 149 -7.05 14.29 2.68
C PRO A 149 -6.07 15.44 2.96
N ALA A 150 -5.43 15.95 1.92
CA ALA A 150 -4.44 17.02 2.05
C ALA A 150 -4.97 18.26 2.79
N ALA A 151 -6.25 18.59 2.61
CA ALA A 151 -6.93 19.69 3.31
C ALA A 151 -6.99 19.51 4.84
N PHE A 152 -6.84 18.29 5.36
CA PHE A 152 -6.88 17.97 6.79
C PHE A 152 -5.52 17.60 7.38
N ALA A 153 -4.42 17.76 6.64
CA ALA A 153 -3.08 17.40 7.12
C ALA A 153 -2.68 18.19 8.38
N ASP A 154 -2.94 19.51 8.41
CA ASP A 154 -2.63 20.35 9.57
C ASP A 154 -3.50 20.00 10.80
N PHE A 155 -4.77 19.67 10.56
CA PHE A 155 -5.69 19.22 11.60
C PHE A 155 -5.27 17.88 12.19
N LYS A 156 -4.81 16.94 11.34
CA LYS A 156 -4.22 15.69 11.79
C LYS A 156 -3.08 15.97 12.75
N ASP A 157 -2.10 16.76 12.35
CA ASP A 157 -0.89 16.96 13.15
C ASP A 157 -1.21 17.65 14.49
N ALA A 158 -2.21 18.53 14.51
CA ALA A 158 -2.77 19.11 15.73
C ALA A 158 -3.40 18.07 16.66
N LEU A 159 -4.16 17.11 16.11
CA LEU A 159 -4.83 16.05 16.88
C LEU A 159 -3.84 15.02 17.43
N PHE A 160 -2.83 14.64 16.63
CA PHE A 160 -1.81 13.68 17.05
C PHE A 160 -0.79 14.31 18.03
N ASN A 161 -0.59 15.63 18.00
CA ASN A 161 0.33 16.34 18.89
C ASN A 161 -0.35 17.53 19.59
N PRO A 162 -1.26 17.28 20.54
CA PRO A 162 -2.13 18.32 21.11
C PRO A 162 -1.36 19.42 21.86
N THR A 163 -0.23 19.10 22.49
CA THR A 163 0.56 20.05 23.31
C THR A 163 1.37 21.05 22.49
N LYS A 164 1.69 20.76 21.22
CA LYS A 164 2.48 21.67 20.37
C LYS A 164 1.68 22.89 19.90
N ASN A 165 0.35 22.78 19.84
CA ASN A 165 -0.51 23.85 19.36
C ASN A 165 -1.10 24.72 20.47
N SER A 166 -1.18 24.23 21.71
CA SER A 166 -1.58 25.04 22.87
C SER A 166 -0.60 26.19 23.13
N GLU A 167 0.70 25.98 22.91
CA GLU A 167 1.72 27.03 23.10
C GLU A 167 1.66 28.15 22.07
N LYS A 168 1.13 27.87 20.86
CA LYS A 168 0.94 28.90 19.81
C LYS A 168 -0.25 29.81 20.09
N ALA A 169 -1.32 29.27 20.69
CA ALA A 169 -2.51 30.03 21.04
C ALA A 169 -2.27 30.99 22.23
N THR A 170 -1.39 30.61 23.18
CA THR A 170 -1.11 31.45 24.36
C THR A 170 -0.23 32.67 24.05
N LYS A 171 0.62 32.62 23.00
CA LYS A 171 1.53 33.73 22.67
C LYS A 171 0.88 34.90 21.92
N THR A 172 -0.35 34.77 21.43
CA THR A 172 -1.04 35.86 20.70
C THR A 172 -1.79 36.82 21.64
N THR A 173 -1.91 36.50 22.93
CA THR A 173 -2.65 37.33 23.90
C THR A 173 -1.80 38.42 24.57
N GLU A 174 -0.47 38.37 24.48
CA GLU A 174 0.42 39.32 25.20
C GLU A 174 0.75 40.63 24.42
N VAL A 175 0.27 40.82 23.18
CA VAL A 175 0.65 42.01 22.37
C VAL A 175 -0.34 43.18 22.46
N ASN A 176 -1.47 43.04 23.15
CA ASN A 176 -2.44 44.13 23.34
C ASN A 176 -2.29 44.77 24.73
N GLN A 177 -1.12 45.32 25.05
CA GLN A 177 -0.95 46.25 26.16
C GLN A 177 -1.07 47.68 25.61
N PHE A 178 -2.13 48.36 26.08
CA PHE A 178 -2.65 49.66 25.68
C PHE A 178 -1.57 50.74 25.46
N PRO A 179 -1.69 51.62 24.43
CA PRO A 179 -0.83 52.80 24.36
C PRO A 179 -1.22 53.77 25.48
N ASP A 180 -0.26 54.06 26.37
CA ASP A 180 -0.40 55.03 27.44
C ASP A 180 -0.85 56.39 26.89
N ARG A 181 -1.91 56.94 27.48
CA ARG A 181 -2.38 58.30 27.25
C ARG A 181 -1.45 59.26 27.99
N ALA A 182 -0.57 59.95 27.27
CA ALA A 182 0.25 61.02 27.83
C ALA A 182 -0.59 62.29 28.05
N HIS A 183 -0.46 62.86 29.26
CA HIS A 183 -0.96 64.17 29.68
C HIS A 183 -0.15 65.32 29.08
#